data_AF-A0A915DKG5-F1
#
_entry.id   AF-A0A915DKG5-F1
#
_cell.length_a   1.000
_cell.length_b   1.000
_cell.length_c   1.000
_cell.angle_alpha   90.00
_cell.angle_beta   90.00
_cell.angle_gamma   90.00
#
_symmetry.space_group_name_H-M   'P 1'
#
loop_
_entity.id
_entity.type
_entity.pdbx_description
1 polymer ?
#
loop_
_entity_poly.entity_id
_entity_poly.type
_entity_poly.pdbx_seq_one_letter_code
_entity_poly.pdbx_strand_id
1 'polypeptide(L)'
;MFASIREHSEYSRGVYIQGSTVNSLKKYIYMFQRVVLKAYGAEVILTDPSRGTLSAVERSKELLTIIPNSHMLNQANVSAHYEYTGPEIWEQTQEKVDIACFGVGSGGSVSGVEKKPSVHVYAVEPYESSVINGFPRALHKIAGLRAGKSKLEKLI
;
A
#
# COMPACT_ATOMS: atom_id res chain seq x y z
N MET A 1 4.31 0.04 -2.33
CA MET A 1 4.73 0.91 -3.45
C MET A 1 5.29 -0.02 -4.48
N PHE A 2 4.61 -0.15 -5.62
CA PHE A 2 4.90 -1.17 -6.63
C PHE A 2 4.92 -0.47 -8.00
N ALA A 3 6.04 -0.56 -8.72
CA ALA A 3 6.10 -0.22 -10.14
C ALA A 3 5.94 -1.55 -10.92
N SER A 4 5.05 -1.57 -11.91
CA SER A 4 4.97 -2.67 -12.87
C SER A 4 5.55 -2.17 -14.18
N ILE A 5 6.50 -2.90 -14.75
CA ILE A 5 7.17 -2.49 -15.98
C ILE A 5 7.19 -3.72 -16.87
N ARG A 6 6.61 -3.67 -18.08
CA ARG A 6 6.45 -4.83 -18.96
C ARG A 6 7.04 -4.56 -20.34
N GLU A 7 7.56 -5.61 -20.99
CA GLU A 7 7.36 -5.86 -22.43
C GLU A 7 7.48 -7.35 -22.78
N HIS A 8 7.10 -7.72 -24.01
CA HIS A 8 6.31 -8.88 -24.48
C HIS A 8 6.84 -10.35 -24.38
N SER A 9 5.85 -11.25 -24.48
CA SER A 9 5.78 -12.74 -24.57
C SER A 9 6.14 -13.57 -23.32
N GLU A 10 5.08 -14.14 -22.74
CA GLU A 10 5.00 -15.20 -21.73
C GLU A 10 5.31 -14.88 -20.25
N TYR A 11 6.10 -13.84 -19.90
CA TYR A 11 6.35 -13.53 -18.48
C TYR A 11 6.43 -12.02 -18.20
N SER A 12 5.54 -11.47 -17.38
CA SER A 12 5.66 -10.10 -16.85
C SER A 12 6.72 -10.05 -15.74
N ARG A 13 7.87 -9.41 -15.95
CA ARG A 13 8.83 -9.13 -14.88
C ARG A 13 8.46 -7.83 -14.17
N GLY A 14 8.07 -7.88 -12.90
CA GLY A 14 7.82 -6.66 -12.11
C GLY A 14 9.12 -5.96 -11.71
N VAL A 15 9.12 -4.63 -11.61
CA VAL A 15 10.26 -3.87 -11.06
C VAL A 15 9.91 -3.37 -9.67
N TYR A 16 10.51 -3.98 -8.66
CA TYR A 16 10.31 -3.57 -7.28
C TYR A 16 11.36 -2.55 -6.84
N ILE A 17 10.90 -1.36 -6.46
CA ILE A 17 11.79 -0.31 -5.97
C ILE A 17 11.70 -0.23 -4.45
N GLN A 18 12.82 -0.54 -3.81
CA GLN A 18 12.89 -0.64 -2.37
C GLN A 18 13.71 0.50 -1.77
N GLY A 19 13.11 1.25 -0.84
CA GLY A 19 13.86 2.08 0.10
C GLY A 19 14.51 1.18 1.14
N SER A 20 15.83 1.25 1.28
CA SER A 20 16.56 0.45 2.26
C SER A 20 16.57 1.13 3.64
N THR A 21 16.79 0.40 4.73
CA THR A 21 17.10 1.00 6.04
C THR A 21 18.27 0.25 6.68
N VAL A 22 19.04 0.95 7.50
CA VAL A 22 20.34 0.48 8.02
C VAL A 22 20.21 -0.33 9.33
N ASN A 23 19.01 -0.44 9.90
CA ASN A 23 18.84 -1.06 11.22
C ASN A 23 18.88 -2.62 11.15
N SER A 24 19.59 -3.26 12.09
CA SER A 24 20.00 -4.68 12.02
C SER A 24 18.84 -5.67 11.91
N LEU A 25 17.75 -5.47 12.67
CA LEU A 25 16.57 -6.34 12.61
C LEU A 25 15.81 -6.19 11.28
N LYS A 26 15.69 -4.95 10.79
CA LYS A 26 15.03 -4.66 9.52
C LYS A 26 15.82 -5.19 8.33
N LYS A 27 17.15 -5.28 8.45
CA LYS A 27 18.03 -5.85 7.41
C LYS A 27 17.59 -7.25 6.99
N TYR A 28 17.30 -8.15 7.93
CA TYR A 28 16.87 -9.52 7.62
C TYR A 28 15.50 -9.57 6.94
N ILE A 29 14.53 -8.81 7.44
CA ILE A 29 13.19 -8.71 6.83
C ILE A 29 13.31 -8.21 5.38
N TYR A 30 14.10 -7.17 5.16
CA TYR A 30 14.31 -6.63 3.82
C TYR A 30 15.12 -7.58 2.93
N MET A 31 16.07 -8.36 3.46
CA MET A 31 16.73 -9.42 2.69
C MET A 31 15.74 -10.48 2.25
N PHE A 32 14.91 -10.99 3.17
CA PHE A 32 13.90 -12.00 2.87
C PHE A 32 12.92 -11.50 1.80
N GLN A 33 12.39 -10.28 1.94
CA GLN A 33 11.50 -9.68 0.93
C GLN A 33 12.15 -9.64 -0.46
N ARG A 34 13.44 -9.29 -0.56
CA ARG A 34 14.15 -9.28 -1.84
C ARG A 34 14.29 -10.67 -2.43
N VAL A 35 14.60 -11.67 -1.61
CA VAL A 35 14.72 -13.06 -2.06
C VAL A 35 13.39 -13.55 -2.62
N VAL A 36 12.29 -13.31 -1.90
CA VAL A 36 10.94 -13.69 -2.35
C VAL A 36 10.60 -12.99 -3.67
N LEU A 37 10.79 -11.67 -3.77
CA LEU A 37 10.49 -10.92 -4.99
C LEU A 37 11.31 -11.41 -6.19
N LYS A 38 12.60 -11.68 -6.00
CA LYS A 38 13.46 -12.24 -7.06
C LYS A 38 13.04 -13.66 -7.44
N ALA A 39 12.60 -14.47 -6.50
CA ALA A 39 12.08 -15.81 -6.79
C ALA A 39 10.82 -15.78 -7.67
N TYR A 40 9.98 -14.74 -7.52
CA TYR A 40 8.86 -14.45 -8.42
C TYR A 40 9.26 -13.74 -9.72
N GLY A 41 10.55 -13.62 -10.01
CA GLY A 41 11.06 -13.02 -11.26
C GLY A 41 11.04 -11.50 -11.29
N ALA A 42 10.85 -10.82 -10.15
CA ALA A 42 10.92 -9.37 -10.09
C ALA A 42 12.38 -8.87 -10.11
N GLU A 43 12.62 -7.82 -10.87
CA GLU A 43 13.84 -7.03 -10.77
C GLU A 43 13.75 -6.11 -9.55
N VAL A 44 14.78 -6.11 -8.70
CA VAL A 44 14.78 -5.30 -7.48
C VAL A 44 15.80 -4.18 -7.61
N ILE A 45 15.30 -2.94 -7.67
CA ILE A 45 16.12 -1.72 -7.71
C ILE A 45 16.16 -1.13 -6.30
N LEU A 46 17.37 -0.96 -5.78
CA LEU A 46 17.57 -0.34 -4.46
C LEU A 46 17.74 1.17 -4.63
N THR A 47 17.06 1.92 -3.78
CA THR A 47 17.17 3.38 -3.70
C THR A 47 17.86 3.79 -2.41
N ASP A 48 18.31 5.05 -2.38
CA ASP A 48 19.00 5.64 -1.23
C ASP A 48 18.21 5.42 0.08
N PRO A 49 18.78 4.69 1.06
CA PRO A 49 18.12 4.42 2.34
C PRO A 49 17.78 5.68 3.14
N SER A 50 18.59 6.73 3.02
CA SER A 50 18.44 7.96 3.80
C SER A 50 17.18 8.74 3.42
N ARG A 51 16.74 8.60 2.16
CA ARG A 51 15.55 9.23 1.59
C ARG A 51 14.28 8.37 1.71
N GLY A 52 14.41 7.16 2.27
CA GLY A 52 13.30 6.28 2.61
C GLY A 52 12.40 5.93 1.41
N THR A 53 11.09 6.09 1.58
CA THR A 53 10.11 5.72 0.53
C THR A 53 9.99 6.78 -0.58
N LEU A 54 10.39 8.02 -0.33
CA LEU A 54 10.27 9.09 -1.32
C LEU A 54 11.20 8.85 -2.52
N SER A 55 12.43 8.43 -2.26
CA SER A 55 13.38 8.05 -3.32
C SER A 55 12.85 6.91 -4.19
N ALA A 56 12.11 5.96 -3.61
CA ALA A 56 11.46 4.90 -4.37
C ALA A 56 10.33 5.42 -5.30
N VAL A 57 9.56 6.43 -4.88
CA VAL A 57 8.56 7.09 -5.75
C VAL A 57 9.23 7.82 -6.90
N GLU A 58 10.23 8.63 -6.58
CA GLU A 58 10.96 9.45 -7.55
C GLU A 58 11.58 8.54 -8.61
N ARG A 59 12.28 7.49 -8.17
CA ARG A 59 12.87 6.51 -9.08
C ARG A 59 11.81 5.77 -9.90
N SER A 60 10.64 5.47 -9.32
CA SER A 60 9.54 4.86 -10.09
C SER A 60 9.07 5.79 -11.21
N LYS A 61 8.91 7.08 -10.92
CA LYS A 61 8.51 8.10 -11.90
C LYS A 61 9.54 8.28 -13.00
N GLU A 62 10.84 8.27 -12.67
CA GLU A 62 11.91 8.31 -13.68
C GLU A 62 11.82 7.11 -14.64
N LEU A 63 11.66 5.90 -14.10
CA LEU A 63 11.58 4.69 -14.93
C LEU A 63 10.36 4.70 -15.84
N LEU A 64 9.25 5.34 -15.43
CA LEU A 64 8.08 5.53 -16.30
C LEU A 64 8.40 6.34 -17.56
N THR A 65 9.36 7.25 -17.49
CA THR A 65 9.75 8.09 -18.64
C THR A 65 10.73 7.40 -19.58
N ILE A 66 11.47 6.42 -19.07
CA ILE A 66 12.56 5.76 -19.80
C ILE A 66 12.08 4.46 -20.45
N ILE A 67 11.18 3.73 -19.79
CA ILE A 67 10.78 2.40 -20.21
C ILE A 67 9.42 2.50 -20.93
N PRO A 68 9.36 2.23 -22.24
CA PRO A 68 8.11 2.17 -22.98
C PRO A 68 7.13 1.18 -22.33
N ASN A 69 5.83 1.45 -22.44
CA ASN A 69 4.77 0.56 -21.94
C ASN A 69 4.85 0.21 -20.44
N SER A 70 5.49 1.05 -19.64
CA SER A 70 5.58 0.92 -18.19
C SER A 70 4.39 1.55 -17.46
N HIS A 71 3.97 0.97 -16.34
CA HIS A 71 2.78 1.42 -15.60
C HIS A 71 2.95 1.34 -14.07
N MET A 72 2.62 2.41 -13.37
CA MET A 72 2.62 2.40 -11.91
C MET A 72 1.27 1.90 -11.37
N LEU A 73 1.30 0.83 -10.58
CA LEU A 73 0.09 0.20 -10.04
C LEU A 73 -0.47 1.03 -8.88
N ASN A 74 -1.64 1.65 -9.08
CA ASN A 74 -2.35 2.37 -8.01
C ASN A 74 -3.87 2.50 -8.22
N GLN A 75 -4.41 2.22 -9.41
CA GLN A 75 -5.78 2.62 -9.76
C GLN A 75 -6.89 1.67 -9.27
N ALA A 76 -6.61 0.40 -8.97
CA ALA A 76 -7.65 -0.60 -8.68
C ALA A 76 -7.87 -0.92 -7.19
N ASN A 77 -7.18 -0.25 -6.25
CA ASN A 77 -7.17 -0.66 -4.84
C ASN A 77 -8.57 -0.52 -4.18
N VAL A 78 -9.20 0.65 -4.28
CA VAL A 78 -10.52 0.90 -3.67
C VAL A 78 -11.59 0.05 -4.36
N SER A 79 -11.56 -0.06 -5.69
CA SER A 79 -12.53 -0.86 -6.44
C SER A 79 -12.48 -2.33 -6.06
N ALA A 80 -11.29 -2.91 -5.90
CA ALA A 80 -11.15 -4.30 -5.46
C ALA A 80 -11.81 -4.54 -4.08
N HIS A 81 -11.63 -3.62 -3.14
CA HIS A 81 -12.28 -3.75 -1.82
C HIS A 81 -13.79 -3.51 -1.87
N TYR A 82 -14.28 -2.70 -2.80
CA TYR A 82 -15.71 -2.50 -3.02
C TYR A 82 -16.38 -3.71 -3.70
N GLU A 83 -15.71 -4.31 -4.68
CA GLU A 83 -16.25 -5.42 -5.49
C GLU A 83 -16.15 -6.76 -4.77
N TYR A 84 -15.12 -6.96 -3.94
CA TYR A 84 -14.85 -8.25 -3.29
C TYR A 84 -14.95 -8.16 -1.77
N THR A 85 -14.05 -7.41 -1.13
CA THR A 85 -13.94 -7.42 0.35
C THR A 85 -15.22 -6.97 1.06
N GLY A 86 -15.89 -5.92 0.56
CA GLY A 86 -17.15 -5.44 1.13
C GLY A 86 -18.28 -6.48 1.04
N PRO A 87 -18.59 -7.00 -0.16
CA PRO A 87 -19.57 -8.06 -0.35
C PRO A 87 -19.26 -9.33 0.45
N GLU A 88 -17.99 -9.75 0.51
CA GLU A 88 -17.58 -10.92 1.30
C GLU A 88 -17.93 -10.76 2.78
N ILE A 89 -17.61 -9.60 3.39
CA ILE A 89 -17.95 -9.31 4.78
C ILE A 89 -19.47 -9.33 4.97
N TRP A 90 -20.23 -8.75 4.05
CA TRP A 90 -21.68 -8.66 4.12
C TRP A 90 -22.35 -10.04 4.06
N GLU A 91 -21.93 -10.87 3.10
CA GLU A 91 -22.44 -12.22 2.91
C GLU A 91 -22.07 -13.12 4.09
N GLN A 92 -20.80 -13.09 4.52
CA GLN A 92 -20.30 -13.92 5.63
C GLN A 92 -20.95 -13.57 6.97
N THR A 93 -21.37 -12.31 7.15
CA THR A 93 -22.07 -11.86 8.36
C THR A 93 -23.59 -11.95 8.25
N GLN A 94 -24.12 -12.48 7.14
CA GLN A 94 -25.55 -12.54 6.87
C GLN A 94 -26.22 -11.17 7.05
N GLU A 95 -25.57 -10.11 6.59
CA GLU A 95 -26.08 -8.73 6.65
C GLU A 95 -26.19 -8.14 8.07
N LYS A 96 -25.57 -8.77 9.08
CA LYS A 96 -25.65 -8.37 10.49
C LYS A 96 -24.45 -7.53 10.96
N VAL A 97 -23.58 -7.12 10.06
CA VAL A 97 -22.41 -6.32 10.42
C VAL A 97 -22.81 -4.86 10.61
N ASP A 98 -22.73 -4.39 11.85
CA ASP A 98 -23.00 -2.99 12.18
C ASP A 98 -21.75 -2.10 12.06
N ILE A 99 -20.59 -2.66 12.42
CA ILE A 99 -19.32 -1.93 12.58
C ILE A 99 -18.16 -2.73 11.98
N ALA A 100 -17.30 -2.06 11.22
CA ALA A 100 -16.04 -2.62 10.71
C ALA A 100 -14.87 -1.69 11.00
N CYS A 101 -13.76 -2.23 11.52
CA CYS A 101 -12.56 -1.46 11.86
C CYS A 101 -11.38 -1.89 10.98
N PHE A 102 -10.75 -0.94 10.28
CA PHE A 102 -9.58 -1.24 9.45
C PHE A 102 -8.41 -0.32 9.75
N GLY A 103 -7.23 -0.92 9.90
CA GLY A 103 -5.98 -0.19 9.96
C GLY A 103 -5.67 0.53 8.65
N VAL A 104 -5.32 1.82 8.73
CA VAL A 104 -5.12 2.65 7.53
C VAL A 104 -3.67 2.70 7.06
N GLY A 105 -3.42 1.98 5.96
CA GLY A 105 -2.23 2.12 5.12
C GLY A 105 -2.50 3.03 3.93
N SER A 106 -2.90 2.43 2.80
CA SER A 106 -3.29 3.16 1.59
C SER A 106 -4.69 3.79 1.66
N GLY A 107 -5.52 3.35 2.60
CA GLY A 107 -6.95 3.73 2.72
C GLY A 107 -7.91 2.87 1.91
N GLY A 108 -7.41 1.93 1.08
CA GLY A 108 -8.24 1.17 0.14
C GLY A 108 -9.38 0.38 0.78
N SER A 109 -9.10 -0.31 1.89
CA SER A 109 -10.10 -1.16 2.56
C SER A 109 -11.22 -0.33 3.20
N VAL A 110 -10.87 0.75 3.93
CA VAL A 110 -11.86 1.67 4.52
C VAL A 110 -12.75 2.24 3.43
N SER A 111 -12.16 2.84 2.38
CA SER A 111 -12.90 3.49 1.30
C SER A 111 -13.70 2.53 0.42
N GLY A 112 -13.27 1.27 0.30
CA GLY A 112 -13.97 0.27 -0.49
C GLY A 112 -15.19 -0.28 0.24
N VAL A 113 -15.03 -0.59 1.53
CA VAL A 113 -16.08 -1.19 2.37
C VAL A 113 -17.15 -0.15 2.78
N GLU A 114 -16.77 1.10 3.02
CA GLU A 114 -17.67 2.20 3.43
C GLU A 114 -18.80 2.48 2.43
N LYS A 115 -18.61 2.17 1.14
CA LYS A 115 -19.65 2.39 0.12
C LYS A 115 -20.92 1.55 0.33
N LYS A 116 -20.97 0.67 1.33
CA LYS A 116 -22.17 -0.04 1.79
C LYS A 116 -22.84 0.76 2.93
N PRO A 117 -24.02 1.36 2.71
CA PRO A 117 -24.63 2.32 3.66
C PRO A 117 -24.98 1.79 5.04
N SER A 118 -25.07 0.46 5.22
CA SER A 118 -25.49 -0.18 6.46
C SER A 118 -24.36 -0.37 7.48
N VAL A 119 -23.09 -0.19 7.07
CA VAL A 119 -21.93 -0.53 7.91
C VAL A 119 -21.19 0.74 8.33
N HIS A 120 -20.99 0.92 9.64
CA HIS A 120 -20.14 1.98 10.16
C HIS A 120 -18.68 1.56 10.07
N VAL A 121 -17.88 2.27 9.28
CA VAL A 121 -16.47 1.93 9.08
C VAL A 121 -15.57 2.87 9.86
N TYR A 122 -14.71 2.32 10.71
CA TYR A 122 -13.75 3.07 11.51
C TYR A 122 -12.31 2.85 11.02
N ALA A 123 -11.65 3.97 10.72
CA ALA A 123 -10.22 4.01 10.42
C ALA A 123 -9.39 3.90 11.70
N VAL A 124 -8.45 2.97 11.73
CA VAL A 124 -7.51 2.78 12.84
C VAL A 124 -6.11 3.26 12.42
N GLU A 125 -5.50 4.14 13.21
CA GLU A 125 -4.14 4.61 12.99
C GLU A 125 -3.29 4.52 14.27
N PRO A 126 -1.94 4.47 14.15
CA PRO A 126 -1.05 4.49 15.29
C PRO A 126 -1.19 5.79 16.08
N TYR A 127 -1.28 5.68 17.40
CA TYR A 127 -1.37 6.85 18.30
C TYR A 127 -0.21 7.83 18.07
N GLU A 128 1.01 7.31 17.89
CA GLU A 128 2.20 8.14 17.70
C GLU A 128 2.16 8.93 16.38
N SER A 129 1.39 8.48 15.38
CA SER A 129 1.32 9.10 14.06
C SER A 129 -0.13 9.24 13.59
N SER A 130 -0.93 9.95 14.39
CA SER A 130 -2.36 10.14 14.19
C SER A 130 -2.69 11.24 13.16
N VAL A 131 -2.32 10.99 11.90
CA VAL A 131 -2.37 11.98 10.82
C VAL A 131 -3.81 12.27 10.38
N ILE A 132 -4.71 11.29 10.47
CA ILE A 132 -6.14 11.45 10.13
C ILE A 132 -6.79 12.42 11.12
N ASN A 133 -6.44 12.31 12.40
CA ASN A 133 -6.91 13.23 13.44
C ASN A 133 -6.18 14.59 13.44
N GLY A 134 -5.40 14.89 12.40
CA GLY A 134 -4.76 16.18 12.21
C GLY A 134 -3.38 16.34 12.86
N PHE A 135 -2.89 15.35 13.61
CA PHE A 135 -1.58 15.40 14.27
C PHE A 135 -0.42 15.23 13.27
N PRO A 136 0.79 15.69 13.64
CA PRO A 136 1.97 15.48 12.83
C PRO A 136 2.28 13.99 12.61
N ARG A 137 2.88 13.67 11.47
CA ARG A 137 3.38 12.33 11.20
C ARG A 137 4.59 12.03 12.10
N ALA A 138 4.61 10.86 12.74
CA ALA A 138 5.77 10.39 13.49
C ALA A 138 6.15 8.95 13.14
N LEU A 139 7.28 8.51 13.67
CA LEU A 139 7.73 7.12 13.56
C LEU A 139 6.94 6.25 14.55
N HIS A 140 6.44 5.11 14.06
CA HIS A 140 5.75 4.10 14.87
C HIS A 140 6.19 2.70 14.43
N LYS A 141 5.84 1.68 15.23
CA LYS A 141 6.28 0.28 15.04
C LYS A 141 5.28 -0.59 14.28
N ILE A 142 4.06 -0.10 14.07
CA ILE A 142 2.99 -0.86 13.39
C ILE A 142 3.24 -0.88 11.88
N ALA A 143 3.80 -1.98 11.37
CA ALA A 143 4.08 -2.13 9.94
C ALA A 143 2.78 -2.17 9.11
N GLY A 144 2.82 -1.62 7.90
CA GLY A 144 1.68 -1.61 6.97
C GLY A 144 0.72 -0.41 7.16
N LEU A 145 0.64 0.14 8.37
CA LEU A 145 -0.14 1.36 8.62
C LEU A 145 0.73 2.58 8.33
N ARG A 146 0.23 3.50 7.51
CA ARG A 146 0.96 4.73 7.16
C ARG A 146 0.06 5.73 6.47
N ALA A 147 -0.95 6.21 7.18
CA ALA A 147 -1.87 7.22 6.67
C ALA A 147 -1.13 8.52 6.28
N GLY A 148 -1.68 9.21 5.28
CA GLY A 148 -1.30 10.56 4.90
C GLY A 148 -2.56 11.41 4.69
N LYS A 149 -2.52 12.68 5.08
CA LYS A 149 -3.70 13.59 5.07
C LYS A 149 -4.47 13.57 3.75
N SER A 150 -3.76 13.65 2.62
CA SER A 150 -4.37 13.90 1.30
C SER A 150 -5.23 12.78 0.70
N LYS A 151 -5.33 11.59 1.33
CA LYS A 151 -6.06 10.44 0.75
C LYS A 151 -7.38 10.11 1.46
N LEU A 152 -7.65 10.72 2.61
CA LEU A 152 -8.78 10.37 3.47
C LEU A 152 -9.69 11.57 3.77
N GLU A 153 -9.41 12.76 3.22
CA GLU A 153 -10.28 13.95 3.28
C GLU A 153 -11.69 13.74 2.67
N LYS A 154 -11.97 12.56 2.13
CA LYS A 154 -13.30 12.17 1.62
C LYS A 154 -14.07 11.22 2.55
N LEU A 155 -13.48 10.82 3.68
CA LEU A 155 -14.03 9.86 4.65
C LEU A 155 -14.34 10.47 6.03
N ILE A 156 -14.10 11.77 6.18
CA ILE A 156 -14.43 12.59 7.36
C ILE A 156 -15.22 13.79 6.87
#